data_AF-A0A8J5R9Y3-F1
#
_entry.id   AF-A0A8J5R9Y3-F1
#
_cell.length_a   1.000
_cell.length_b   1.000
_cell.length_c   1.000
_cell.angle_alpha   90.00
_cell.angle_beta   90.00
_cell.angle_gamma   90.00
#
_symmetry.space_group_name_H-M   'P 1'
#
loop_
_entity.id
_entity.type
_entity.pdbx_description
1 polymer ?
#
loop_
_entity_poly.entity_id
_entity_poly.type
_entity_poly.pdbx_seq_one_letter_code
_entity_poly.pdbx_strand_id
1 'polypeptide(L)'
;MTYKYALVLFVNDSSSKEIDIIPSSWLDHYKEYGGTGCKYMPESLLKNSKYCKLLQTMVKYCDEPDPTWPTFHVEIRGVAKTMEEAEKKLLRLEKEPYAFSTDNEQSAKAKAAAVEKTFKLKSSSKDKSKLDNIFSQAASELANEPTEIPDFLLERMKENYNSLSKQFANLKGQIQNISADVTQILSEIKKNNSTLLLDSSQTDPEGEGNHVVRKLEFPLSTIEEFDKFNEKSKDEKYKSKINKRLYFSLDGKITITRNMGNIIRAYISRDVALSFVAVKSTSNKKVFKDTTFLTCIKNKSKDSSVETNHKRVMVNILGANVNVGFIIPSLNYKVDQAEC
;
A
#
# COMPACT_ATOMS: atom_id res chain seq x y z
N MET A 1 4.81 -2.29 14.41
CA MET A 1 5.02 -2.37 12.94
C MET A 1 6.43 -2.85 12.69
N THR A 2 6.60 -3.94 11.94
CA THR A 2 7.92 -4.51 11.62
C THR A 2 8.45 -3.89 10.33
N TYR A 3 9.61 -3.23 10.41
CA TYR A 3 10.35 -2.79 9.22
C TYR A 3 10.98 -4.01 8.55
N LYS A 4 10.99 -4.02 7.21
CA LYS A 4 11.58 -5.12 6.43
C LYS A 4 13.04 -4.87 6.08
N TYR A 5 13.41 -3.60 5.93
CA TYR A 5 14.74 -3.17 5.52
C TYR A 5 15.34 -2.23 6.56
N ALA A 6 16.65 -2.32 6.73
CA ALA A 6 17.46 -1.40 7.50
C ALA A 6 18.49 -0.75 6.57
N LEU A 7 18.76 0.54 6.79
CA LEU A 7 19.88 1.24 6.19
C LEU A 7 20.99 1.23 7.22
N VAL A 8 22.10 0.61 6.87
CA VAL A 8 23.20 0.35 7.80
C VAL A 8 24.46 1.04 7.33
N LEU A 9 25.20 1.61 8.28
CA LEU A 9 26.57 2.05 8.08
C LEU A 9 27.50 0.96 8.60
N PHE A 10 28.36 0.43 7.74
CA PHE A 10 29.40 -0.51 8.16
C PHE A 10 30.48 0.24 8.92
N VAL A 11 30.70 -0.16 10.17
CA VAL A 11 31.73 0.44 11.03
C VAL A 11 33.01 -0.34 10.80
N ASN A 12 33.93 0.25 10.04
CA ASN A 12 35.25 -0.30 9.79
C ASN A 12 36.32 0.69 10.26
N ASP A 13 37.54 0.23 10.54
CA ASP A 13 38.65 1.08 10.99
C ASP A 13 39.12 2.06 9.90
N SER A 14 38.76 1.77 8.64
CA SER A 14 38.97 2.67 7.51
C SER A 14 38.01 3.86 7.56
N SER A 15 38.52 5.05 7.24
CA SER A 15 37.73 6.29 7.19
C SER A 15 36.60 6.32 6.15
N SER A 16 36.50 5.30 5.29
CA SER A 16 35.41 5.14 4.32
C SER A 16 34.12 4.71 5.02
N LYS A 17 33.10 5.57 4.93
CA LYS A 17 31.75 5.27 5.38
C LYS A 17 30.99 4.56 4.27
N GLU A 18 30.74 3.27 4.43
CA GLU A 18 29.93 2.49 3.48
C GLU A 18 28.52 2.31 4.04
N ILE A 19 27.53 2.85 3.33
CA ILE A 19 26.12 2.74 3.69
C ILE A 19 25.44 1.82 2.69
N ASP A 20 24.69 0.84 3.19
CA ASP A 20 23.93 -0.07 2.34
C ASP A 20 22.55 -0.39 2.91
N ILE A 21 21.70 -0.99 2.09
CA ILE A 21 20.37 -1.47 2.44
C ILE A 21 20.44 -2.97 2.67
N ILE A 22 20.00 -3.43 3.83
CA ILE A 22 19.92 -4.87 4.16
C ILE A 22 18.54 -5.25 4.67
N PRO A 23 18.12 -6.52 4.55
CA PRO A 23 16.96 -7.02 5.26
C PRO A 23 17.14 -6.89 6.77
N SER A 24 16.11 -6.42 7.46
CA SER A 24 16.11 -6.31 8.92
C SER A 24 16.25 -7.66 9.63
N SER A 25 15.99 -8.77 8.93
CA SER A 25 16.21 -10.14 9.43
C SER A 25 17.69 -10.51 9.57
N TRP A 26 18.58 -9.80 8.86
CA TRP A 26 20.04 -10.05 8.89
C TRP A 26 20.72 -9.41 10.09
N LEU A 27 20.03 -8.49 10.78
CA LEU A 27 20.53 -7.82 11.96
C LEU A 27 20.45 -8.75 13.17
N ASP A 28 21.58 -8.89 13.86
CA ASP A 28 21.68 -9.59 15.12
C ASP A 28 22.50 -8.79 16.15
N HIS A 29 22.39 -9.15 17.42
CA HIS A 29 23.15 -8.53 18.50
C HIS A 29 24.33 -9.44 18.88
N TYR A 30 25.54 -8.94 18.67
CA TYR A 30 26.76 -9.70 18.97
C TYR A 30 27.36 -9.21 20.28
N LYS A 31 27.37 -10.08 21.29
CA LYS A 31 27.89 -9.76 22.62
C LYS A 31 29.38 -9.43 22.60
N GLU A 32 30.13 -10.08 21.72
CA GLU A 32 31.59 -9.93 21.57
C GLU A 32 32.00 -8.48 21.26
N TYR A 33 31.18 -7.77 20.49
CA TYR A 33 31.45 -6.38 20.08
C TYR A 33 30.53 -5.36 20.78
N GLY A 34 29.67 -5.83 21.70
CA GLY A 34 28.74 -4.97 22.44
C GLY A 34 27.70 -4.23 21.57
N GLY A 35 27.44 -4.69 20.35
CA GLY A 35 26.74 -3.90 19.34
C GLY A 35 25.89 -4.72 18.36
N THR A 36 25.30 -4.00 17.41
CA THR A 36 24.54 -4.60 16.31
C THR A 36 25.49 -5.02 15.19
N GLY A 37 25.25 -6.19 14.59
CA GLY A 37 26.02 -6.68 13.46
C GLY A 37 25.13 -7.38 12.43
N CYS A 38 25.67 -7.64 11.25
CA CYS A 38 25.02 -8.47 10.24
C CYS A 38 26.05 -9.32 9.50
N LYS A 39 25.60 -10.48 9.01
CA LYS A 39 26.37 -11.24 8.02
C LYS A 39 26.24 -10.57 6.67
N TYR A 40 27.36 -10.30 6.01
CA TYR A 40 27.38 -9.63 4.71
C TYR A 40 28.38 -10.27 3.75
N MET A 41 28.12 -10.13 2.46
CA MET A 41 28.97 -10.74 1.43
C MET A 41 30.39 -10.14 1.48
N PRO A 42 31.45 -10.97 1.53
CA PRO A 42 32.82 -10.47 1.58
C PRO A 42 33.19 -9.67 0.32
N GLU A 43 33.98 -8.62 0.49
CA GLU A 43 34.44 -7.73 -0.58
C GLU A 43 35.13 -8.46 -1.75
N SER A 44 35.82 -9.57 -1.47
CA SER A 44 36.48 -10.38 -2.49
C SER A 44 35.49 -10.92 -3.54
N LEU A 45 34.25 -11.22 -3.14
CA LEU A 45 33.19 -11.70 -4.01
C LEU A 45 32.47 -10.54 -4.72
N LEU A 46 32.36 -9.38 -4.08
CA LEU A 46 31.73 -8.17 -4.64
C LEU A 46 32.45 -7.61 -5.88
N LYS A 47 33.71 -7.99 -6.13
CA LYS A 47 34.41 -7.63 -7.37
C LYS A 47 33.80 -8.27 -8.62
N ASN A 48 32.98 -9.31 -8.47
CA ASN A 48 32.36 -10.02 -9.56
C ASN A 48 30.87 -9.66 -9.69
N SER A 49 30.50 -9.11 -10.86
CA SER A 49 29.15 -8.64 -11.17
C SER A 49 28.04 -9.67 -10.92
N LYS A 50 28.33 -10.98 -11.07
CA LYS A 50 27.34 -12.04 -10.80
C LYS A 50 26.94 -12.06 -9.33
N TYR A 51 27.92 -11.94 -8.42
CA TYR A 51 27.66 -11.95 -6.99
C TYR A 51 26.99 -10.66 -6.52
N CYS A 52 27.29 -9.50 -7.13
CA CYS A 52 26.54 -8.27 -6.85
C CYS A 52 25.05 -8.40 -7.20
N LYS A 53 24.74 -8.99 -8.35
CA LYS A 53 23.34 -9.24 -8.77
C LYS A 53 22.64 -10.24 -7.83
N LEU A 54 23.36 -11.26 -7.39
CA LEU A 54 22.85 -12.22 -6.41
C LEU A 54 22.52 -11.52 -5.09
N LEU A 55 23.47 -10.73 -4.55
CA LEU A 55 23.27 -9.98 -3.31
C LEU A 55 22.07 -9.03 -3.40
N GLN A 56 21.98 -8.26 -4.49
CA GLN A 56 20.84 -7.37 -4.73
C GLN A 56 19.50 -8.14 -4.77
N THR A 57 19.50 -9.34 -5.36
CA THR A 57 18.33 -10.22 -5.40
C THR A 57 17.96 -10.69 -4.00
N MET A 58 18.92 -11.21 -3.24
CA MET A 58 18.71 -11.67 -1.86
C MET A 58 18.19 -10.56 -0.96
N VAL A 59 18.78 -9.35 -1.04
CA VAL A 59 18.30 -8.17 -0.31
C VAL A 59 16.86 -7.86 -0.70
N LYS A 60 16.55 -7.79 -1.99
CA LYS A 60 15.21 -7.45 -2.50
C LYS A 60 14.12 -8.45 -2.09
N TYR A 61 14.46 -9.73 -1.98
CA TYR A 61 13.51 -10.78 -1.59
C TYR A 61 13.58 -11.14 -0.09
N CYS A 62 14.48 -10.50 0.65
CA CYS A 62 14.74 -10.75 2.06
C CYS A 62 15.16 -12.21 2.36
N ASP A 63 15.93 -12.82 1.45
CA ASP A 63 16.48 -14.17 1.65
C ASP A 63 17.49 -14.18 2.81
N GLU A 64 17.70 -15.31 3.47
CA GLU A 64 18.69 -15.40 4.56
C GLU A 64 20.14 -15.28 4.03
N PRO A 65 21.05 -14.64 4.79
CA PRO A 65 22.43 -14.53 4.39
C PRO A 65 23.13 -15.88 4.53
N ASP A 66 24.18 -16.12 3.74
CA ASP A 66 24.95 -17.35 3.86
C ASP A 66 25.60 -17.44 5.26
N PRO A 67 25.43 -18.55 6.00
CA PRO A 67 26.05 -18.74 7.30
C PRO A 67 27.58 -18.62 7.31
N THR A 68 28.26 -18.87 6.18
CA THR A 68 29.72 -18.75 6.08
C THR A 68 30.21 -17.33 5.88
N TRP A 69 29.31 -16.36 5.65
CA TRP A 69 29.70 -14.97 5.49
C TRP A 69 30.23 -14.35 6.80
N PRO A 70 31.23 -13.46 6.69
CA PRO A 70 31.74 -12.73 7.85
C PRO A 70 30.65 -11.81 8.43
N THR A 71 30.74 -11.62 9.74
CA THR A 71 29.89 -10.68 10.46
C THR A 71 30.58 -9.32 10.50
N PHE A 72 29.85 -8.28 10.12
CA PHE A 72 30.32 -6.90 10.21
C PHE A 72 29.56 -6.15 11.29
N HIS A 73 30.27 -5.26 11.98
CA HIS A 73 29.65 -4.33 12.91
C HIS A 73 28.95 -3.21 12.14
N VAL A 74 27.72 -2.89 12.52
CA VAL A 74 26.90 -1.91 11.80
C VAL A 74 26.16 -0.97 12.72
N GLU A 75 26.00 0.27 12.27
CA GLU A 75 25.12 1.26 12.86
C GLU A 75 23.85 1.43 12.02
N ILE A 76 22.68 1.40 12.66
CA ILE A 76 21.40 1.60 11.97
C ILE A 76 21.17 3.09 11.73
N ARG A 77 21.25 3.52 10.46
CA ARG A 77 21.02 4.92 10.04
C ARG A 77 19.60 5.18 9.53
N GLY A 78 18.83 4.14 9.27
CA GLY A 78 17.42 4.25 8.90
C GLY A 78 16.72 2.89 8.83
N VAL A 79 15.40 2.90 8.65
CA VAL A 79 14.57 1.70 8.48
C VAL A 79 13.47 1.95 7.45
N ALA A 80 13.02 0.92 6.74
CA ALA A 80 11.99 1.02 5.71
C ALA A 80 11.08 -0.21 5.65
N LYS A 81 9.84 -0.04 5.17
CA LYS A 81 8.89 -1.13 4.98
C LYS A 81 8.99 -1.78 3.61
N THR A 82 9.40 -1.02 2.59
CA THR A 82 9.57 -1.47 1.21
C THR A 82 10.94 -1.08 0.68
N MET A 83 11.40 -1.75 -0.38
CA MET A 83 12.68 -1.46 -1.02
C MET A 83 12.71 -0.04 -1.60
N GLU A 84 11.62 0.40 -2.21
CA GLU A 84 11.49 1.74 -2.79
C GLU A 84 11.57 2.84 -1.73
N GLU A 85 11.06 2.58 -0.51
CA GLU A 85 11.22 3.49 0.62
C GLU A 85 12.68 3.51 1.10
N ALA A 86 13.35 2.35 1.11
CA ALA A 86 14.75 2.25 1.50
C ALA A 86 15.67 3.01 0.54
N GLU A 87 15.49 2.85 -0.77
CA GLU A 87 16.25 3.57 -1.81
C GLU A 87 16.08 5.09 -1.68
N LYS A 88 14.86 5.57 -1.44
CA LYS A 88 14.62 7.01 -1.18
C LYS A 88 15.33 7.51 0.07
N LYS A 89 15.40 6.69 1.11
CA LYS A 89 16.11 7.04 2.35
C LYS A 89 17.62 6.99 2.18
N LEU A 90 18.13 6.10 1.32
CA LEU A 90 19.56 6.03 1.01
C LEU A 90 20.05 7.33 0.39
N LEU A 91 19.29 7.91 -0.54
CA LEU A 91 19.58 9.23 -1.13
C LEU A 91 19.59 10.37 -0.09
N ARG A 92 18.83 10.24 1.01
CA ARG A 92 18.87 11.22 2.11
C ARG A 92 20.13 11.08 2.95
N LEU A 93 20.63 9.86 3.12
CA LEU A 93 21.84 9.59 3.91
C LEU A 93 23.12 10.17 3.30
N GLU A 94 23.10 10.53 2.01
CA GLU A 94 24.18 11.30 1.38
C GLU A 94 24.33 12.71 2.00
N LYS A 95 23.25 13.26 2.57
CA LYS A 95 23.20 14.63 3.11
C LYS A 95 23.01 14.68 4.62
N GLU A 96 22.31 13.68 5.17
CA GLU A 96 21.90 13.63 6.56
C GLU A 96 22.53 12.40 7.24
N PRO A 97 22.95 12.49 8.52
CA PRO A 97 23.53 11.34 9.21
C PRO A 97 22.52 10.23 9.50
N TYR A 98 21.22 10.53 9.44
CA TYR A 98 20.13 9.59 9.69
C TYR A 98 18.94 9.87 8.76
N ALA A 99 18.23 8.83 8.33
CA ALA A 99 17.08 8.92 7.42
C ALA A 99 15.78 8.44 8.10
N PHE A 100 15.54 8.89 9.33
CA PHE A 100 14.25 8.71 10.00
C PHE A 100 13.26 9.80 9.55
N SER A 101 11.96 9.52 9.64
CA SER A 101 10.88 10.44 9.24
C SER A 101 10.65 11.55 10.28
N THR A 102 11.70 12.08 10.91
CA THR A 102 11.65 13.10 11.94
C THR A 102 12.33 14.36 11.48
N ASP A 103 11.77 15.51 11.83
CA ASP A 103 12.26 16.82 11.38
C ASP A 103 13.49 17.32 12.18
N ASN A 104 13.96 16.55 13.18
CA ASN A 104 15.12 16.90 14.02
C ASN A 104 16.09 15.71 14.18
N GLU A 105 17.39 16.00 14.07
CA GLU A 105 18.51 15.05 14.22
C GLU A 105 18.55 14.39 15.61
N GLN A 106 18.29 15.12 16.68
CA GLN A 106 18.30 14.54 18.04
C GLN A 106 17.19 13.49 18.20
N SER A 107 16.03 13.73 17.57
CA SER A 107 14.94 12.76 17.49
C SER A 107 15.31 11.55 16.64
N ALA A 108 16.02 11.76 15.53
CA ALA A 108 16.49 10.70 14.66
C ALA A 108 17.48 9.75 15.38
N LYS A 109 18.43 10.31 16.14
CA LYS A 109 19.36 9.51 16.97
C LYS A 109 18.65 8.73 18.05
N ALA A 110 17.68 9.34 18.74
CA ALA A 110 16.86 8.65 19.73
C ALA A 110 16.05 7.50 19.12
N LYS A 111 15.52 7.68 17.89
CA LYS A 111 14.84 6.63 17.14
C LYS A 111 15.78 5.51 16.72
N ALA A 112 17.00 5.81 16.29
CA ALA A 112 18.02 4.81 15.99
C ALA A 112 18.28 3.91 17.21
N ALA A 113 18.52 4.53 18.39
CA ALA A 113 18.73 3.79 19.63
C ALA A 113 17.51 2.96 20.07
N ALA A 114 16.29 3.48 19.87
CA ALA A 114 15.07 2.72 20.15
C ALA A 114 14.93 1.50 19.22
N VAL A 115 15.22 1.66 17.93
CA VAL A 115 15.23 0.58 16.95
C VAL A 115 16.27 -0.47 17.31
N GLU A 116 17.49 -0.06 17.64
CA GLU A 116 18.54 -0.96 18.10
C GLU A 116 18.14 -1.78 19.34
N LYS A 117 17.52 -1.14 20.35
CA LYS A 117 16.97 -1.84 21.52
C LYS A 117 15.93 -2.90 21.12
N THR A 118 15.08 -2.61 20.13
CA THR A 118 14.10 -3.61 19.65
C THR A 118 14.75 -4.80 18.96
N PHE A 119 15.87 -4.61 18.25
CA PHE A 119 16.63 -5.72 17.66
C PHE A 119 17.34 -6.55 18.74
N LYS A 120 17.93 -5.90 19.75
CA LYS A 120 18.52 -6.58 20.91
C LYS A 120 17.52 -7.45 21.69
N LEU A 121 16.28 -6.97 21.83
CA LEU A 121 15.20 -7.76 22.45
C LEU A 121 14.79 -8.95 21.57
N LYS A 122 14.75 -8.78 20.25
CA LYS A 122 14.40 -9.86 19.31
C LYS A 122 15.46 -10.95 19.23
N SER A 123 16.75 -10.59 19.21
CA SER A 123 17.84 -11.58 19.22
C SER A 123 17.81 -12.41 20.51
N SER A 124 17.53 -11.76 21.65
CA SER A 124 17.34 -12.45 22.94
C SER A 124 16.11 -13.38 22.92
N SER A 125 15.13 -13.12 22.06
CA SER A 125 13.94 -13.96 21.88
C SER A 125 14.18 -15.15 20.93
N LYS A 126 15.25 -15.16 20.11
CA LYS A 126 15.61 -16.34 19.29
C LYS A 126 16.20 -17.46 20.13
N ASP A 127 16.70 -17.15 21.33
CA ASP A 127 17.00 -18.13 22.38
C ASP A 127 15.71 -18.71 23.03
N LYS A 128 14.54 -18.59 22.39
CA LYS A 128 13.30 -19.23 22.84
C LYS A 128 13.49 -20.73 23.02
N SER A 129 14.29 -21.41 22.21
CA SER A 129 14.61 -22.83 22.42
C SER A 129 15.38 -23.09 23.72
N LYS A 130 16.27 -22.18 24.14
CA LYS A 130 16.91 -22.25 25.47
C LYS A 130 15.93 -21.94 26.58
N LEU A 131 15.05 -20.96 26.38
CA LEU A 131 13.98 -20.64 27.33
C LEU A 131 12.98 -21.79 27.47
N ASP A 132 12.56 -22.41 26.38
CA ASP A 132 11.67 -23.57 26.35
C ASP A 132 12.35 -24.78 27.00
N ASN A 133 13.66 -24.95 26.82
CA ASN A 133 14.44 -25.97 27.54
C ASN A 133 14.54 -25.67 29.04
N ILE A 134 14.79 -24.42 29.44
CA ILE A 134 14.81 -24.00 30.86
C ILE A 134 13.43 -24.18 31.49
N PHE A 135 12.35 -23.81 30.79
CA PHE A 135 10.98 -24.01 31.25
C PHE A 135 10.61 -25.49 31.31
N SER A 136 11.03 -26.30 30.35
CA SER A 136 10.80 -27.75 30.37
C SER A 136 11.57 -28.41 31.50
N GLN A 137 12.80 -27.97 31.75
CA GLN A 137 13.61 -28.45 32.86
C GLN A 137 13.02 -28.01 34.21
N ALA A 138 12.66 -26.73 34.37
CA ALA A 138 12.01 -26.23 35.58
C ALA A 138 10.64 -26.88 35.82
N ALA A 139 9.84 -27.12 34.77
CA ALA A 139 8.57 -27.84 34.87
C ALA A 139 8.77 -29.30 35.30
N SER A 140 9.83 -29.96 34.80
CA SER A 140 10.20 -31.30 35.23
C SER A 140 10.73 -31.34 36.68
N GLU A 141 11.42 -30.29 37.13
CA GLU A 141 11.89 -30.15 38.52
C GLU A 141 10.71 -29.88 39.47
N LEU A 142 9.77 -29.00 39.10
CA LEU A 142 8.55 -28.73 39.87
C LEU A 142 7.57 -29.92 39.92
N ALA A 143 7.54 -30.77 38.89
CA ALA A 143 6.65 -31.95 38.87
C ALA A 143 7.03 -33.01 39.92
N ASN A 144 8.24 -32.96 40.47
CA ASN A 144 8.75 -33.96 41.42
C ASN A 144 8.72 -33.50 42.89
N GLU A 145 8.37 -32.25 43.17
CA GLU A 145 8.15 -31.78 44.55
C GLU A 145 6.66 -31.40 44.73
N PRO A 146 5.92 -32.03 45.67
CA PRO A 146 4.58 -31.58 46.02
C PRO A 146 4.70 -30.20 46.68
N THR A 147 4.63 -29.16 45.85
CA THR A 147 4.71 -27.78 46.34
C THR A 147 3.31 -27.37 46.79
N GLU A 148 3.07 -27.39 48.09
CA GLU A 148 1.93 -26.68 48.66
C GLU A 148 2.09 -25.19 48.36
N ILE A 149 1.28 -24.66 47.45
CA ILE A 149 1.25 -23.22 47.16
C ILE A 149 0.78 -22.54 48.45
N PRO A 150 1.59 -21.66 49.05
CA PRO A 150 1.17 -20.93 50.25
C PRO A 150 -0.15 -20.20 50.03
N ASP A 151 -1.08 -20.30 50.98
CA ASP A 151 -2.44 -19.74 50.87
C ASP A 151 -2.47 -18.26 50.47
N PHE A 152 -1.50 -17.46 50.96
CA PHE A 152 -1.40 -16.03 50.64
C PHE A 152 -1.13 -15.76 49.15
N LEU A 153 -0.39 -16.65 48.46
CA LEU A 153 -0.17 -16.54 47.02
C LEU A 153 -1.45 -16.90 46.26
N LEU A 154 -2.19 -17.90 46.74
CA LEU A 154 -3.45 -18.31 46.15
C LEU A 154 -4.50 -17.19 46.23
N GLU A 155 -4.61 -16.50 47.37
CA GLU A 155 -5.48 -15.34 47.52
C GLU A 155 -5.09 -14.20 46.57
N ARG A 156 -3.80 -13.86 46.50
CA ARG A 156 -3.32 -12.82 45.59
C ARG A 156 -3.57 -13.16 44.12
N MET A 157 -3.43 -14.43 43.74
CA MET A 157 -3.77 -14.89 42.39
C MET A 157 -5.27 -14.75 42.11
N LYS A 158 -6.13 -15.08 43.08
CA LYS A 158 -7.60 -14.90 42.96
C LYS A 158 -7.97 -13.42 42.82
N GLU A 159 -7.37 -12.54 43.60
CA GLU A 159 -7.60 -11.08 43.48
C GLU A 159 -7.19 -10.55 42.11
N ASN A 160 -6.01 -10.94 41.64
CA ASN A 160 -5.52 -10.56 40.31
C ASN A 160 -6.45 -11.09 39.21
N TYR A 161 -6.88 -12.35 39.31
CA TYR A 161 -7.83 -12.95 38.37
C TYR A 161 -9.16 -12.20 38.35
N ASN A 162 -9.70 -11.86 39.52
CA ASN A 162 -10.96 -11.11 39.64
C ASN A 162 -10.84 -9.70 39.07
N SER A 163 -9.74 -8.99 39.35
CA SER A 163 -9.45 -7.68 38.78
C SER A 163 -9.35 -7.73 37.26
N LEU A 164 -8.62 -8.72 36.74
CA LEU A 164 -8.44 -8.90 35.31
C LEU A 164 -9.76 -9.28 34.61
N SER A 165 -10.54 -10.18 35.21
CA SER A 165 -11.87 -10.56 34.74
C SER A 165 -12.81 -9.35 34.64
N LYS A 166 -12.78 -8.45 35.63
CA LYS A 166 -13.54 -7.19 35.61
C LYS A 166 -13.10 -6.27 34.47
N GLN A 167 -11.80 -6.15 34.22
CA GLN A 167 -11.29 -5.37 33.08
C GLN A 167 -11.73 -5.96 31.73
N PHE A 168 -11.69 -7.29 31.58
CA PHE A 168 -12.18 -7.96 30.38
C PHE A 168 -13.68 -7.75 30.15
N ALA A 169 -14.49 -7.82 31.20
CA ALA A 169 -15.92 -7.54 31.10
C ALA A 169 -16.20 -6.10 30.63
N ASN A 170 -15.45 -5.12 31.14
CA ASN A 170 -15.56 -3.71 30.72
C ASN A 170 -15.18 -3.53 29.24
N LEU A 171 -14.03 -4.07 28.81
CA LEU A 171 -13.61 -4.01 27.40
C LEU A 171 -14.63 -4.65 26.46
N LYS A 172 -15.22 -5.78 26.86
CA LYS A 172 -16.28 -6.44 26.09
C LYS A 172 -17.49 -5.52 25.91
N GLY A 173 -17.90 -4.81 26.96
CA GLY A 173 -18.98 -3.82 26.89
C GLY A 173 -18.65 -2.65 25.95
N GLN A 174 -17.43 -2.12 26.00
CA GLN A 174 -16.98 -1.05 25.09
C GLN A 174 -17.04 -1.48 23.62
N ILE A 175 -16.59 -2.69 23.31
CA ILE A 175 -16.64 -3.24 21.95
C ILE A 175 -18.09 -3.39 21.46
N GLN A 176 -18.99 -3.83 22.33
CA GLN A 176 -20.41 -3.95 21.98
C GLN A 176 -21.05 -2.59 21.67
N ASN A 177 -20.72 -1.55 22.45
CA ASN A 177 -21.20 -0.19 22.20
C ASN A 177 -20.68 0.36 20.86
N ILE A 178 -19.38 0.22 20.59
CA ILE A 178 -18.78 0.64 19.31
C ILE A 178 -19.43 -0.09 18.13
N SER A 179 -19.71 -1.39 18.27
CA SER A 179 -20.39 -2.17 17.24
C SER A 179 -21.81 -1.67 16.97
N ALA A 180 -22.53 -1.23 18.01
CA ALA A 180 -23.85 -0.63 17.87
C ALA A 180 -23.78 0.71 17.15
N ASP A 181 -22.84 1.59 17.55
CA ASP A 181 -22.63 2.91 16.93
C ASP A 181 -22.31 2.79 15.43
N VAL A 182 -21.42 1.86 15.05
CA VAL A 182 -21.10 1.61 13.64
C VAL A 182 -22.32 1.16 12.85
N THR A 183 -23.16 0.31 13.43
CA THR A 183 -24.40 -0.16 12.80
C THR A 183 -25.38 1.00 12.59
N GLN A 184 -25.52 1.88 13.58
CA GLN A 184 -26.34 3.09 13.48
C GLN A 184 -25.83 4.03 12.38
N ILE A 185 -24.52 4.35 12.37
CA ILE A 185 -23.90 5.22 11.35
C ILE A 185 -24.14 4.68 9.94
N LEU A 186 -23.98 3.37 9.73
CA LEU A 186 -24.23 2.74 8.43
C LEU A 186 -25.70 2.88 7.99
N SER A 187 -26.64 2.76 8.94
CA SER A 187 -28.07 2.97 8.66
C SER A 187 -28.39 4.42 8.28
N GLU A 188 -27.76 5.40 8.94
CA GLU A 188 -27.90 6.82 8.63
C GLU A 188 -27.29 7.18 7.27
N ILE A 189 -26.11 6.64 6.94
CA ILE A 189 -25.49 6.79 5.61
C ILE A 189 -26.43 6.23 4.53
N LYS A 190 -27.03 5.06 4.77
CA LYS A 190 -27.97 4.45 3.81
C LYS A 190 -29.22 5.31 3.62
N LYS A 191 -29.77 5.87 4.71
CA LYS A 191 -30.91 6.80 4.67
C LYS A 191 -30.56 8.06 3.89
N ASN A 192 -29.42 8.70 4.21
CA ASN A 192 -28.98 9.93 3.56
C ASN A 192 -28.68 9.74 2.06
N ASN A 193 -28.07 8.61 1.69
CA ASN A 193 -27.84 8.27 0.28
C ASN A 193 -29.14 7.99 -0.49
N SER A 194 -30.18 7.48 0.19
CA SER A 194 -31.49 7.28 -0.42
C SER A 194 -32.19 8.62 -0.69
N THR A 195 -32.09 9.57 0.24
CA THR A 195 -32.64 10.92 0.09
C THR A 195 -31.96 11.69 -1.06
N LEU A 196 -30.63 11.53 -1.23
CA LEU A 196 -29.86 12.17 -2.30
C LEU A 196 -30.15 11.63 -3.70
N LEU A 197 -30.83 10.48 -3.83
CA LEU A 197 -31.24 9.91 -5.12
C LEU A 197 -32.67 10.28 -5.53
N LEU A 198 -33.49 10.83 -4.62
CA LEU A 198 -34.90 11.14 -4.86
C LEU A 198 -35.17 12.60 -5.28
N ASP A 199 -34.22 13.52 -5.13
CA ASP A 199 -34.42 14.94 -5.49
C ASP A 199 -34.09 15.25 -6.96
N SER A 200 -34.21 14.26 -7.84
CA SER A 200 -34.06 14.44 -9.29
C SER A 200 -35.31 14.10 -10.10
N SER A 201 -36.44 13.90 -9.41
CA SER A 201 -37.76 13.73 -10.00
C SER A 201 -38.70 14.90 -9.65
N GLN A 202 -38.20 16.14 -9.64
CA GLN A 202 -39.09 17.26 -10.03
C GLN A 202 -39.24 17.19 -11.54
N THR A 203 -40.22 16.40 -11.96
CA THR A 203 -40.89 16.55 -13.23
C THR A 203 -41.54 17.92 -13.23
N ASP A 204 -41.12 18.79 -14.15
CA ASP A 204 -41.93 19.93 -14.56
C ASP A 204 -43.31 19.37 -14.99
N PRO A 205 -44.41 19.79 -14.34
CA PRO A 205 -45.74 19.41 -14.77
C PRO A 205 -46.11 20.27 -15.96
N GLU A 206 -45.85 19.80 -17.18
CA GLU A 206 -46.61 20.13 -18.41
C GLU A 206 -45.92 19.49 -19.63
N GLY A 207 -46.33 18.28 -19.95
CA GLY A 207 -45.86 17.57 -21.13
C GLY A 207 -46.24 16.09 -21.07
N GLU A 208 -47.44 15.77 -21.55
CA GLU A 208 -47.93 14.42 -21.75
C GLU A 208 -47.04 13.68 -22.76
N GLY A 209 -45.96 13.08 -22.26
CA GLY A 209 -45.07 12.22 -23.02
C GLY A 209 -44.44 11.24 -22.05
N ASN A 210 -44.97 10.03 -22.01
CA ASN A 210 -44.66 8.95 -21.07
C ASN A 210 -43.23 8.39 -21.26
N HIS A 211 -42.21 9.23 -21.10
CA HIS A 211 -40.81 8.84 -21.17
C HIS A 211 -40.32 8.46 -19.78
N VAL A 212 -40.42 7.16 -19.48
CA VAL A 212 -39.74 6.53 -18.35
C VAL A 212 -38.25 6.88 -18.42
N VAL A 213 -37.79 7.77 -17.55
CA VAL A 213 -36.37 8.13 -17.43
C VAL A 213 -35.65 6.93 -16.83
N ARG A 214 -35.13 6.05 -17.70
CA ARG A 214 -34.33 4.91 -17.28
C ARG A 214 -33.09 5.43 -16.53
N LYS A 215 -32.90 4.93 -15.30
CA LYS A 215 -31.67 5.10 -14.53
C LYS A 215 -30.52 4.55 -15.38
N LEU A 216 -29.52 5.38 -15.71
CA LEU A 216 -28.36 4.90 -16.45
C LEU A 216 -27.57 3.94 -15.54
N GLU A 217 -27.54 2.67 -15.92
CA GLU A 217 -26.66 1.69 -15.32
C GLU A 217 -25.29 1.77 -16.01
N PHE A 218 -24.23 1.68 -15.20
CA PHE A 218 -22.85 1.68 -15.67
C PHE A 218 -22.23 0.32 -15.28
N PRO A 219 -21.31 -0.24 -16.10
CA PRO A 219 -20.75 0.35 -17.31
C PRO A 219 -21.68 0.27 -18.54
N LEU A 220 -21.59 1.24 -19.45
CA LEU A 220 -22.38 1.30 -20.68
C LEU A 220 -21.99 0.13 -21.59
N SER A 221 -22.97 -0.68 -21.95
CA SER A 221 -22.76 -2.00 -22.56
C SER A 221 -22.89 -1.97 -24.09
N THR A 222 -23.59 -0.98 -24.63
CA THR A 222 -23.80 -0.81 -26.07
C THR A 222 -23.32 0.55 -26.59
N ILE A 223 -23.05 0.64 -27.90
CA ILE A 223 -22.60 1.88 -28.54
C ILE A 223 -23.73 2.92 -28.51
N GLU A 224 -24.97 2.48 -28.66
CA GLU A 224 -26.17 3.31 -28.65
C GLU A 224 -26.40 3.94 -27.27
N GLU A 225 -26.15 3.18 -26.19
CA GLU A 225 -26.14 3.69 -24.82
C GLU A 225 -25.07 4.77 -24.64
N PHE A 226 -23.87 4.54 -25.16
CA PHE A 226 -22.79 5.51 -25.12
C PHE A 226 -23.10 6.78 -25.90
N ASP A 227 -23.66 6.66 -27.11
CA ASP A 227 -24.02 7.82 -27.93
C ASP A 227 -25.10 8.66 -27.24
N LYS A 228 -26.14 8.01 -26.68
CA LYS A 228 -27.18 8.69 -25.88
C LYS A 228 -26.59 9.40 -24.66
N PHE A 229 -25.69 8.73 -23.95
CA PHE A 229 -24.98 9.31 -22.81
C PHE A 229 -24.13 10.52 -23.23
N ASN A 230 -23.38 10.40 -24.32
CA ASN A 230 -22.49 11.44 -24.82
C ASN A 230 -23.27 12.66 -25.33
N GLU A 231 -24.44 12.44 -25.93
CA GLU A 231 -25.35 13.52 -26.34
C GLU A 231 -25.95 14.22 -25.12
N LYS A 232 -26.44 13.45 -24.14
CA LYS A 232 -26.96 14.01 -22.89
C LYS A 232 -25.90 14.77 -22.10
N SER A 233 -24.62 14.39 -22.23
CA SER A 233 -23.47 15.08 -21.62
C SER A 233 -23.21 16.48 -22.16
N LYS A 234 -23.90 16.90 -23.24
CA LYS A 234 -23.87 18.28 -23.72
C LYS A 234 -24.73 19.23 -22.88
N ASP A 235 -25.73 18.73 -22.17
CA ASP A 235 -26.53 19.53 -21.23
C ASP A 235 -25.69 19.94 -20.01
N GLU A 236 -25.63 21.24 -19.70
CA GLU A 236 -24.76 21.77 -18.64
C GLU A 236 -25.14 21.26 -17.24
N LYS A 237 -26.44 21.04 -16.97
CA LYS A 237 -26.89 20.49 -15.67
C LYS A 237 -26.42 19.04 -15.54
N TYR A 238 -26.57 18.23 -16.59
CA TYR A 238 -26.12 16.83 -16.61
C TYR A 238 -24.60 16.70 -16.58
N LYS A 239 -23.89 17.56 -17.32
CA LYS A 239 -22.44 17.68 -17.32
C LYS A 239 -21.88 18.00 -15.94
N SER A 240 -22.52 18.91 -15.19
CA SER A 240 -22.17 19.20 -13.80
C SER A 240 -22.28 17.96 -12.90
N LYS A 241 -23.35 17.17 -13.05
CA LYS A 241 -23.54 15.90 -12.32
C LYS A 241 -22.45 14.86 -12.67
N ILE A 242 -22.14 14.69 -13.95
CA ILE A 242 -21.05 13.79 -14.39
C ILE A 242 -19.72 14.25 -13.80
N ASN A 243 -19.42 15.54 -13.87
CA ASN A 243 -18.17 16.10 -13.37
C ASN A 243 -17.97 15.85 -11.87
N LYS A 244 -19.04 15.99 -11.05
CA LYS A 244 -18.99 15.65 -9.62
C LYS A 244 -18.64 14.16 -9.41
N ARG A 245 -19.26 13.27 -10.18
CA ARG A 245 -18.99 11.82 -10.07
C ARG A 245 -17.58 11.44 -10.55
N LEU A 246 -17.10 12.07 -11.63
CA LEU A 246 -15.74 11.92 -12.11
C LEU A 246 -14.72 12.37 -11.05
N TYR A 247 -14.99 13.49 -10.36
CA TYR A 247 -14.12 14.00 -9.30
C TYR A 247 -13.90 12.98 -8.18
N PHE A 248 -14.97 12.33 -7.70
CA PHE A 248 -14.86 11.27 -6.69
C PHE A 248 -14.16 10.00 -7.18
N SER A 249 -14.00 9.84 -8.49
CA SER A 249 -13.31 8.70 -9.10
C SER A 249 -11.81 8.94 -9.31
N LEU A 250 -11.33 10.17 -9.08
CA LEU A 250 -9.90 10.52 -9.19
C LEU A 250 -9.18 10.23 -7.88
N ASP A 251 -8.11 9.44 -7.96
CA ASP A 251 -7.19 9.20 -6.84
C ASP A 251 -5.89 9.99 -7.08
N GLY A 252 -5.60 10.93 -6.18
CA GLY A 252 -4.40 11.77 -6.22
C GLY A 252 -3.08 11.01 -5.99
N LYS A 253 -3.15 9.73 -5.57
CA LYS A 253 -1.97 8.88 -5.33
C LYS A 253 -1.53 8.09 -6.56
N ILE A 254 -2.35 8.02 -7.62
CA ILE A 254 -2.05 7.25 -8.83
C ILE A 254 -1.84 8.15 -10.05
N THR A 255 -1.16 7.61 -11.06
CA THR A 255 -0.89 8.34 -12.30
C THR A 255 -2.19 8.65 -13.06
N ILE A 256 -2.20 9.75 -13.80
CA ILE A 256 -3.36 10.17 -14.61
C ILE A 256 -3.81 9.10 -15.61
N THR A 257 -2.86 8.34 -16.19
CA THR A 257 -3.17 7.21 -17.07
C THR A 257 -3.95 6.11 -16.35
N ARG A 258 -3.58 5.82 -15.08
CA ARG A 258 -4.28 4.83 -14.27
C ARG A 258 -5.66 5.33 -13.83
N ASN A 259 -5.77 6.60 -13.45
CA ASN A 259 -7.05 7.27 -13.20
C ASN A 259 -7.98 7.19 -14.42
N MET A 260 -7.47 7.52 -15.62
CA MET A 260 -8.23 7.43 -16.86
C MET A 260 -8.70 6.00 -17.14
N GLY A 261 -7.84 5.00 -16.98
CA GLY A 261 -8.21 3.59 -17.14
C GLY A 261 -9.30 3.14 -16.15
N ASN A 262 -9.25 3.62 -14.90
CA ASN A 262 -10.28 3.35 -13.90
C ASN A 262 -11.62 4.00 -14.26
N ILE A 263 -11.59 5.27 -14.67
CA ILE A 263 -12.79 6.01 -15.11
C ILE A 263 -13.43 5.34 -16.32
N ILE A 264 -12.64 5.00 -17.34
CA ILE A 264 -13.17 4.34 -18.54
C ILE A 264 -13.82 3.00 -18.16
N ARG A 265 -13.17 2.16 -17.35
CA ARG A 265 -13.76 0.88 -16.89
C ARG A 265 -15.03 1.04 -16.06
N ALA A 266 -15.14 2.12 -15.29
CA ALA A 266 -16.31 2.38 -14.47
C ALA A 266 -17.53 2.86 -15.29
N TYR A 267 -17.31 3.48 -16.46
CA TYR A 267 -18.36 4.10 -17.27
C TYR A 267 -18.66 3.37 -18.57
N ILE A 268 -17.68 2.68 -19.14
CA ILE A 268 -17.76 2.10 -20.48
C ILE A 268 -17.33 0.64 -20.37
N SER A 269 -18.15 -0.27 -20.90
CA SER A 269 -17.80 -1.68 -20.97
C SER A 269 -16.58 -1.87 -21.88
N ARG A 270 -15.92 -3.02 -21.76
CA ARG A 270 -14.77 -3.33 -22.60
C ARG A 270 -15.12 -3.31 -24.09
N ASP A 271 -16.26 -3.86 -24.46
CA ASP A 271 -16.67 -4.02 -25.86
C ASP A 271 -16.99 -2.67 -26.51
N VAL A 272 -17.66 -1.78 -25.77
CA VAL A 272 -17.86 -0.40 -26.21
C VAL A 272 -16.52 0.32 -26.32
N ALA A 273 -15.62 0.19 -25.34
CA ALA A 273 -14.31 0.85 -25.40
C ALA A 273 -13.45 0.39 -26.60
N LEU A 274 -13.54 -0.89 -26.99
CA LEU A 274 -12.84 -1.46 -28.16
C LEU A 274 -13.39 -0.94 -29.50
N SER A 275 -14.62 -0.42 -29.50
CA SER A 275 -15.28 0.20 -30.66
C SER A 275 -14.79 1.63 -30.94
N PHE A 276 -13.91 2.16 -30.10
CA PHE A 276 -13.29 3.47 -30.27
C PHE A 276 -11.79 3.39 -30.59
N VAL A 277 -11.31 4.42 -31.28
CA VAL A 277 -9.91 4.73 -31.55
C VAL A 277 -9.56 6.08 -30.93
N ALA A 278 -8.31 6.24 -30.47
CA ALA A 278 -7.96 7.40 -29.67
C ALA A 278 -7.99 8.71 -30.48
N VAL A 279 -7.45 8.72 -31.70
CA VAL A 279 -7.15 9.96 -32.43
C VAL A 279 -7.68 9.97 -33.87
N LYS A 280 -7.33 8.98 -34.69
CA LYS A 280 -7.71 8.94 -36.11
C LYS A 280 -8.82 7.93 -36.32
N SER A 281 -9.84 8.32 -37.08
CA SER A 281 -10.92 7.42 -37.47
C SER A 281 -10.37 6.26 -38.29
N THR A 282 -11.01 5.11 -38.13
CA THR A 282 -10.83 3.94 -39.02
C THR A 282 -12.21 3.55 -39.51
N SER A 283 -12.30 2.79 -40.61
CA SER A 283 -13.60 2.43 -41.21
C SER A 283 -14.60 1.81 -40.22
N ASN A 284 -14.08 1.14 -39.17
CA ASN A 284 -14.88 0.35 -38.25
C ASN A 284 -14.94 0.90 -36.82
N LYS A 285 -14.26 2.03 -36.52
CA LYS A 285 -14.17 2.55 -35.14
C LYS A 285 -14.32 4.06 -35.07
N LYS A 286 -15.06 4.52 -34.05
CA LYS A 286 -15.33 5.94 -33.77
C LYS A 286 -14.14 6.60 -33.04
N VAL A 287 -13.97 7.91 -33.19
CA VAL A 287 -12.89 8.65 -32.51
C VAL A 287 -13.31 9.02 -31.09
N PHE A 288 -12.54 8.60 -30.08
CA PHE A 288 -12.81 8.89 -28.67
C PHE A 288 -12.45 10.32 -28.28
N LYS A 289 -11.42 10.90 -28.93
CA LYS A 289 -10.90 12.25 -28.63
C LYS A 289 -11.97 13.34 -28.69
N ASP A 290 -12.96 13.15 -29.57
CA ASP A 290 -13.97 14.15 -29.91
C ASP A 290 -15.27 13.96 -29.13
N THR A 291 -15.29 13.03 -28.18
CA THR A 291 -16.45 12.80 -27.31
C THR A 291 -16.57 13.88 -26.23
N THR A 292 -17.80 14.28 -25.91
CA THR A 292 -18.12 15.16 -24.79
C THR A 292 -17.69 14.52 -23.47
N PHE A 293 -17.81 13.20 -23.36
CA PHE A 293 -17.34 12.44 -22.19
C PHE A 293 -15.86 12.66 -21.92
N LEU A 294 -14.98 12.52 -22.93
CA LEU A 294 -13.56 12.77 -22.75
C LEU A 294 -13.28 14.24 -22.43
N THR A 295 -14.05 15.16 -23.00
CA THR A 295 -13.95 16.60 -22.68
C THR A 295 -14.25 16.87 -21.21
N CYS A 296 -15.23 16.19 -20.62
CA CYS A 296 -15.53 16.27 -19.18
C CYS A 296 -14.35 15.81 -18.33
N ILE A 297 -13.71 14.68 -18.68
CA ILE A 297 -12.54 14.17 -17.96
C ILE A 297 -11.35 15.14 -18.06
N LYS A 298 -11.12 15.71 -19.26
CA LYS A 298 -10.04 16.68 -19.51
C LYS A 298 -10.20 17.94 -18.68
N ASN A 299 -11.41 18.51 -18.63
CA ASN A 299 -11.65 19.75 -17.91
C ASN A 299 -11.39 19.58 -16.40
N LYS A 300 -11.77 18.45 -15.81
CA LYS A 300 -11.48 18.19 -14.40
C LYS A 300 -10.04 17.86 -14.07
N SER A 301 -9.28 17.33 -15.02
CA SER A 301 -7.84 17.12 -14.84
C SER A 301 -7.05 18.44 -14.78
N LYS A 302 -7.64 19.56 -15.24
CA LYS A 302 -7.02 20.90 -15.17
C LYS A 302 -7.32 21.62 -13.86
N ASP A 303 -8.50 21.37 -13.28
CA ASP A 303 -8.92 22.01 -12.01
C ASP A 303 -8.19 21.45 -10.79
N SER A 304 -7.68 20.21 -10.85
CA SER A 304 -6.82 19.67 -9.80
C SER A 304 -5.46 20.37 -9.89
N SER A 305 -5.08 21.13 -8.87
CA SER A 305 -3.84 21.91 -8.68
C SER A 305 -2.53 21.11 -8.73
N VAL A 306 -2.53 19.93 -9.34
CA VAL A 306 -1.38 19.06 -9.60
C VAL A 306 -0.77 19.40 -10.99
N GLU A 307 -0.63 20.67 -11.34
CA GLU A 307 -0.50 21.09 -12.74
C GLU A 307 0.85 20.71 -13.42
N THR A 308 1.92 20.47 -12.66
CA THR A 308 3.27 20.33 -13.23
C THR A 308 3.55 19.01 -13.97
N ASN A 309 2.86 17.91 -13.64
CA ASN A 309 3.05 16.62 -14.31
C ASN A 309 1.97 16.29 -15.38
N HIS A 310 0.90 17.09 -15.47
CA HIS A 310 -0.29 16.73 -16.26
C HIS A 310 -0.21 17.12 -17.74
N LYS A 311 0.43 18.25 -18.08
CA LYS A 311 0.55 18.71 -19.47
C LYS A 311 1.36 17.72 -20.34
N ARG A 312 2.38 17.07 -19.78
CA ARG A 312 3.24 16.12 -20.50
C ARG A 312 2.53 14.80 -20.82
N VAL A 313 1.68 14.29 -19.94
CA VAL A 313 1.01 12.99 -20.12
C VAL A 313 -0.17 13.08 -21.09
N MET A 314 -0.95 14.16 -21.07
CA MET A 314 -2.05 14.36 -22.03
C MET A 314 -1.55 14.55 -23.47
N VAL A 315 -0.42 15.23 -23.65
CA VAL A 315 0.24 15.37 -24.96
C VAL A 315 0.75 14.02 -25.45
N ASN A 316 1.30 13.18 -24.57
CA ASN A 316 1.79 11.85 -24.95
C ASN A 316 0.66 10.85 -25.27
N ILE A 317 -0.47 10.89 -24.55
CA ILE A 317 -1.61 9.99 -24.82
C ILE A 317 -2.36 10.37 -26.11
N LEU A 318 -2.46 11.66 -26.44
CA LEU A 318 -3.19 12.14 -27.62
C LEU A 318 -2.30 12.37 -28.85
N GLY A 319 -0.98 12.46 -28.67
CA GLY A 319 -0.01 12.68 -29.74
C GLY A 319 0.62 11.40 -30.30
N ALA A 320 0.72 10.34 -29.51
CA ALA A 320 1.10 9.03 -30.04
C ALA A 320 -0.14 8.32 -30.60
N ASN A 321 0.01 7.57 -31.69
CA ASN A 321 -1.00 6.64 -32.22
C ASN A 321 -1.21 5.46 -31.24
N VAL A 322 -1.61 5.76 -30.00
CA VAL A 322 -1.87 4.76 -28.97
C VAL A 322 -3.27 4.20 -29.24
N ASN A 323 -3.32 2.94 -29.64
CA ASN A 323 -4.57 2.19 -29.70
C ASN A 323 -5.22 2.24 -28.30
N VAL A 324 -6.53 2.49 -28.19
CA VAL A 324 -7.21 2.58 -26.86
C VAL A 324 -7.02 1.28 -26.06
N GLY A 325 -6.82 0.15 -26.77
CA GLY A 325 -6.42 -1.13 -26.18
C GLY A 325 -5.09 -1.11 -25.40
N PHE A 326 -4.16 -0.18 -25.68
CA PHE A 326 -2.89 -0.06 -24.94
C PHE A 326 -3.02 0.66 -23.59
N ILE A 327 -4.14 1.36 -23.33
CA ILE A 327 -4.47 1.92 -22.00
C ILE A 327 -5.07 0.82 -21.09
N ILE A 328 -5.31 -0.38 -21.63
CA ILE A 328 -5.71 -1.59 -20.93
C ILE A 328 -4.47 -2.51 -20.84
N PRO A 329 -3.57 -2.36 -19.85
CA PRO A 329 -2.49 -3.33 -19.71
C PRO A 329 -3.08 -4.68 -19.26
N SER A 330 -2.53 -5.75 -19.85
CA SER A 330 -2.72 -7.18 -19.58
C SER A 330 -4.05 -7.82 -20.01
N LEU A 331 -4.05 -8.37 -21.23
CA LEU A 331 -4.67 -9.66 -21.59
C LEU A 331 -4.01 -10.18 -22.88
N ASN A 332 -2.69 -10.39 -22.86
CA ASN A 332 -2.05 -11.36 -23.75
C ASN A 332 -1.98 -12.67 -22.97
N TYR A 333 -3.05 -13.46 -23.05
CA TYR A 333 -2.92 -14.89 -22.84
C TYR A 333 -2.03 -15.39 -23.99
N LYS A 334 -0.84 -15.88 -23.67
CA LYS A 334 -0.14 -16.79 -24.57
C LYS A 334 -1.04 -18.00 -24.72
N VAL A 335 -1.66 -18.12 -25.90
CA VAL A 335 -2.13 -19.41 -26.38
C VAL A 335 -0.87 -20.11 -26.84
N ASP A 336 -0.36 -21.02 -26.02
CA ASP A 336 0.61 -22.00 -26.48
C ASP A 336 -0.11 -22.91 -27.47
N GLN A 337 0.02 -22.60 -28.77
CA GLN A 337 -0.14 -23.60 -29.81
C GLN A 337 1.23 -24.26 -30.01
N ALA A 338 1.28 -25.51 -29.56
CA ALA A 338 2.24 -26.47 -30.08
C ALA A 338 1.99 -26.66 -31.58
N GLU A 339 3.04 -26.72 -32.39
CA GLU A 339 3.18 -27.64 -33.52
C GLU A 339 4.60 -27.59 -34.09
N CYS A 340 5.16 -28.81 -34.24
CA CYS A 340 6.44 -29.25 -34.81
C CYS A 340 7.74 -28.99 -34.01
#